data_AF-B5HNG9-F1
#
_entry.id   AF-B5HNG9-F1
#
_cell.length_a   1.000
_cell.length_b   1.000
_cell.length_c   1.000
_cell.angle_alpha   90.00
_cell.angle_beta   90.00
_cell.angle_gamma   90.00
#
_symmetry.space_group_name_H-M   'P 1'
#
loop_
_entity.id
_entity.type
_entity.pdbx_description
1 polymer ?
#
loop_
_entity_poly.entity_id
_entity_poly.type
_entity_poly.pdbx_seq_one_letter_code
_entity_poly.pdbx_strand_id
1 'polypeptide(L)'
;MLALTVAVVVTAAATAVALSLLSGVGQSERPTGSYGPPPAGPPRSPSASPSVSPGAGTVLATVALKAAAEPGSCVGATAGESRDGIPAPAACDGGARQQWQVVDIGGGAVGLRHVASTFCLDIAGYRAAGDPMQLRPCAYLQGAAAPYPEDQAFLLKAHQDSTFSLVCQDNPAIAVGVTNGEVRMLPTGTAGSAIRFVLDDALAEALGS
;
A
#
# COMPACT_ATOMS: atom_id res chain seq x y z
N MET A 1 -53.40 -45.53 41.95
CA MET A 1 -52.46 -44.67 41.19
C MET A 1 -51.06 -45.19 41.43
N LEU A 2 -50.36 -45.49 40.34
CA LEU A 2 -49.03 -46.09 40.24
C LEU A 2 -47.94 -45.16 40.82
N ALA A 3 -46.98 -45.70 41.57
CA ALA A 3 -45.70 -45.03 41.83
C ALA A 3 -44.58 -46.05 41.56
N LEU A 4 -43.95 -45.91 40.38
CA LEU A 4 -42.80 -46.70 39.94
C LEU A 4 -41.54 -46.27 40.69
N THR A 5 -40.78 -47.26 41.17
CA THR A 5 -39.40 -47.14 41.62
C THR A 5 -38.47 -47.02 40.41
N VAL A 6 -37.67 -45.96 40.36
CA VAL A 6 -36.68 -45.74 39.29
C VAL A 6 -35.30 -46.18 39.79
N ALA A 7 -34.69 -47.12 39.08
CA ALA A 7 -33.32 -47.58 39.30
C ALA A 7 -32.30 -46.58 38.72
N VAL A 8 -31.27 -46.25 39.49
CA VAL A 8 -30.16 -45.39 39.07
C VAL A 8 -29.13 -46.24 38.32
N VAL A 9 -28.94 -45.96 37.03
CA VAL A 9 -27.85 -46.51 36.22
C VAL A 9 -26.73 -45.47 36.17
N VAL A 10 -25.58 -45.78 36.78
CA VAL A 10 -24.37 -44.95 36.71
C VAL A 10 -23.70 -45.20 35.37
N THR A 11 -23.82 -44.25 34.44
CA THR A 11 -23.07 -44.24 33.19
C THR A 11 -21.78 -43.45 33.39
N ALA A 12 -20.64 -44.15 33.32
CA ALA A 12 -19.32 -43.52 33.29
C ALA A 12 -19.10 -42.90 31.90
N ALA A 13 -19.21 -41.58 31.79
CA ALA A 13 -18.82 -40.84 30.60
C ALA A 13 -17.31 -40.55 30.65
N ALA A 14 -16.52 -41.25 29.85
CA ALA A 14 -15.14 -40.87 29.57
C ALA A 14 -15.15 -39.75 28.52
N THR A 15 -15.07 -38.49 28.95
CA THR A 15 -14.83 -37.35 28.07
C THR A 15 -13.38 -37.38 27.59
N ALA A 16 -13.18 -37.81 26.34
CA ALA A 16 -11.93 -37.56 25.64
C ALA A 16 -11.82 -36.05 25.36
N VAL A 17 -10.86 -35.40 26.03
CA VAL A 17 -10.48 -34.01 25.74
C VAL A 17 -9.67 -34.03 24.44
N ALA A 18 -10.34 -33.74 23.32
CA ALA A 18 -9.65 -33.38 22.09
C ALA A 18 -9.25 -31.89 22.19
N LEU A 19 -7.95 -31.63 22.38
CA LEU A 19 -7.38 -30.30 22.16
C LEU A 19 -7.42 -30.00 20.65
N SER A 20 -8.54 -29.47 20.17
CA SER A 20 -8.57 -28.77 18.90
C SER A 20 -8.01 -27.37 19.13
N LEU A 21 -6.69 -27.21 18.98
CA LEU A 21 -6.11 -25.89 18.78
C LEU A 21 -6.53 -25.45 17.38
N LEU A 22 -7.68 -24.76 17.31
CA LEU A 22 -8.08 -24.02 16.12
C LEU A 22 -6.93 -23.08 15.78
N SER A 23 -6.33 -23.27 14.61
CA SER A 23 -5.64 -22.20 13.90
C SER A 23 -6.71 -21.21 13.48
N GLY A 24 -7.17 -20.42 14.45
CA GLY A 24 -8.01 -19.27 14.20
C GLY A 24 -7.19 -18.32 13.35
N VAL A 25 -7.50 -18.31 12.06
CA VAL A 25 -7.30 -17.14 11.21
C VAL A 25 -8.05 -15.99 11.86
N GLY A 26 -7.41 -15.36 12.84
CA GLY A 26 -7.79 -14.06 13.33
C GLY A 26 -7.60 -13.11 12.15
N GLN A 27 -8.63 -12.94 11.34
CA GLN A 27 -8.88 -11.66 10.70
C GLN A 27 -8.94 -10.67 11.84
N SER A 28 -7.78 -10.09 12.16
CA SER A 28 -7.73 -8.89 12.94
C SER A 28 -8.44 -7.86 12.08
N GLU A 29 -9.72 -7.62 12.37
CA GLU A 29 -10.36 -6.34 12.07
C GLU A 29 -9.47 -5.28 12.72
N ARG A 30 -8.45 -4.83 11.97
CA ARG A 30 -7.61 -3.74 12.43
C ARG A 30 -8.51 -2.50 12.49
N PRO A 31 -8.54 -1.77 13.61
CA PRO A 31 -9.29 -0.54 13.72
C PRO A 31 -8.97 0.38 12.54
N THR A 32 -9.94 1.18 12.12
CA THR A 32 -9.86 2.23 11.08
C THR A 32 -8.94 3.39 11.51
N GLY A 33 -7.70 3.06 11.87
CA GLY A 33 -6.64 3.97 12.26
C GLY A 33 -5.32 3.54 11.62
N SER A 34 -4.47 4.54 11.38
CA SER A 34 -3.05 4.47 11.00
C SER A 34 -2.42 3.08 11.12
N TYR A 35 -1.73 2.63 10.07
CA TYR A 35 -0.92 1.41 10.13
C TYR A 35 0.31 1.53 11.03
N GLY A 36 0.49 2.66 11.73
CA GLY A 36 1.62 2.92 12.61
C GLY A 36 2.92 3.14 11.82
N PRO A 37 4.00 3.58 12.49
CA PRO A 37 5.32 3.55 11.85
C PRO A 37 5.62 2.10 11.42
N PRO A 38 6.25 1.89 10.25
CA PRO A 38 6.68 0.57 9.87
C PRO A 38 7.54 -0.01 11.00
N PRO A 39 7.31 -1.27 11.38
CA PRO A 39 8.07 -1.89 12.46
C PRO A 39 9.57 -1.81 12.22
N ALA A 40 10.33 -1.55 13.28
CA ALA A 40 11.78 -1.41 13.19
C ALA A 40 12.40 -2.67 12.57
N GLY A 41 12.96 -2.53 11.37
CA GLY A 41 13.69 -3.61 10.72
C GLY A 41 14.91 -4.06 11.54
N PRO A 42 15.45 -5.26 11.29
CA PRO A 42 16.73 -5.67 11.88
C PRO A 42 17.81 -4.62 11.55
N PRO A 43 18.82 -4.41 12.41
CA PRO A 43 19.89 -3.45 12.16
C PRO A 43 20.62 -3.87 10.87
N ARG A 44 20.37 -3.13 9.78
CA ARG A 44 21.11 -3.29 8.54
C ARG A 44 22.28 -2.32 8.57
N SER A 45 23.46 -2.82 8.19
CA SER A 45 24.61 -1.99 7.83
C SER A 45 24.14 -0.84 6.93
N PRO A 46 24.72 0.37 7.04
CA PRO A 46 24.37 1.48 6.19
C PRO A 46 24.77 1.13 4.75
N SER A 47 23.87 0.46 4.04
CA SER A 47 23.93 0.39 2.59
C SER A 47 23.83 1.84 2.14
N ALA A 48 24.85 2.28 1.41
CA ALA A 48 25.12 3.68 1.07
C ALA A 48 23.81 4.48 0.95
N SER A 49 23.60 5.44 1.86
CA SER A 49 22.50 6.39 1.74
C SER A 49 22.49 6.90 0.30
N PRO A 50 21.35 6.82 -0.42
CA PRO A 50 21.30 7.37 -1.76
C PRO A 50 21.69 8.83 -1.64
N SER A 51 22.82 9.19 -2.23
CA SER A 51 23.28 10.56 -2.29
C SER A 51 22.21 11.30 -3.07
N VAL A 52 21.40 12.08 -2.35
CA VAL A 52 20.31 12.88 -2.91
C VAL A 52 20.91 13.71 -4.03
N SER A 53 20.64 13.30 -5.26
CA SER A 53 21.21 13.93 -6.45
C SER A 53 20.49 15.25 -6.72
N PRO A 54 21.12 16.22 -7.41
CA PRO A 54 20.54 17.56 -7.66
C PRO A 54 19.21 17.62 -8.44
N GLY A 55 18.57 16.49 -8.75
CA GLY A 55 17.22 16.39 -9.33
C GLY A 55 16.12 15.99 -8.34
N ALA A 56 16.47 15.62 -7.10
CA ALA A 56 15.51 15.15 -6.11
C ALA A 56 14.51 16.25 -5.73
N GLY A 57 13.23 16.02 -6.05
CA GLY A 57 12.14 16.96 -5.83
C GLY A 57 11.55 17.58 -7.11
N THR A 58 12.03 17.23 -8.30
CA THR A 58 11.48 17.73 -9.57
C THR A 58 10.14 17.08 -9.86
N VAL A 59 9.07 17.87 -10.00
CA VAL A 59 7.76 17.36 -10.42
C VAL A 59 7.80 17.08 -11.92
N LEU A 60 7.59 15.83 -12.31
CA LEU A 60 7.53 15.38 -13.71
C LEU A 60 6.14 15.64 -14.31
N ALA A 61 5.09 15.27 -13.58
CA ALA A 61 3.70 15.44 -13.99
C ALA A 61 2.77 15.48 -12.77
N THR A 62 1.54 15.95 -12.96
CA THR A 62 0.43 15.75 -12.02
C THR A 62 -0.60 14.87 -12.67
N VAL A 63 -0.91 13.73 -12.05
CA VAL A 63 -1.76 12.69 -12.61
C VAL A 63 -2.87 12.30 -11.64
N ALA A 64 -3.97 11.78 -12.20
CA ALA A 64 -4.89 10.95 -11.45
C ALA A 64 -4.49 9.48 -11.59
N LEU A 65 -4.31 8.77 -10.47
CA LEU A 65 -4.02 7.33 -10.47
C LEU A 65 -5.31 6.54 -10.77
N LYS A 66 -5.70 6.52 -12.05
CA LYS A 66 -6.87 5.81 -12.56
C LYS A 66 -6.59 4.31 -12.67
N ALA A 67 -7.30 3.47 -11.92
CA ALA A 67 -7.07 2.03 -11.92
C ALA A 67 -7.47 1.39 -13.26
N ALA A 68 -6.55 0.66 -13.90
CA ALA A 68 -6.85 0.00 -15.18
C ALA A 68 -7.84 -1.17 -15.03
N ALA A 69 -7.84 -1.83 -13.88
CA ALA A 69 -8.77 -2.93 -13.56
C ALA A 69 -10.21 -2.44 -13.30
N GLU A 70 -10.41 -1.15 -13.01
CA GLU A 70 -11.71 -0.57 -12.65
C GLU A 70 -11.86 0.83 -13.27
N PRO A 71 -12.27 0.91 -14.55
CA PRO A 71 -12.44 2.19 -15.24
C PRO A 71 -13.38 3.14 -14.48
N GLY A 72 -12.95 4.39 -14.31
CA GLY A 72 -13.69 5.40 -13.52
C GLY A 72 -13.35 5.40 -12.03
N SER A 73 -12.47 4.51 -11.56
CA SER A 73 -11.91 4.50 -10.21
C SER A 73 -10.56 5.21 -10.16
N CYS A 74 -10.40 6.14 -9.22
CA CYS A 74 -9.19 6.92 -8.98
C CYS A 74 -8.72 6.68 -7.54
N VAL A 75 -7.42 6.47 -7.34
CA VAL A 75 -6.84 6.46 -6.00
C VAL A 75 -6.82 7.88 -5.46
N GLY A 76 -7.46 8.09 -4.32
CA GLY A 76 -7.44 9.35 -3.59
C GLY A 76 -7.20 9.15 -2.11
N ALA A 77 -7.02 10.24 -1.39
CA ALA A 77 -6.84 10.23 0.06
C ALA A 77 -7.55 11.43 0.71
N THR A 78 -7.68 11.38 2.04
CA THR A 78 -8.28 12.50 2.75
C THR A 78 -7.35 13.72 2.79
N ALA A 79 -7.91 14.91 2.63
CA ALA A 79 -7.17 16.16 2.82
C ALA A 79 -7.03 16.42 4.33
N GLY A 80 -5.81 16.59 4.80
CA GLY A 80 -5.49 16.86 6.20
C GLY A 80 -4.03 16.53 6.52
N GLU A 81 -3.53 17.07 7.63
CA GLU A 81 -2.14 16.86 8.08
C GLU A 81 -1.95 15.57 8.90
N SER A 82 -2.99 14.73 8.99
CA SER A 82 -2.86 13.43 9.64
C SER A 82 -1.86 12.60 8.86
N ARG A 83 -0.77 12.19 9.53
CA ARG A 83 0.35 11.40 8.98
C ARG A 83 -0.02 9.95 8.63
N ASP A 84 -1.33 9.71 8.51
CA ASP A 84 -2.01 8.42 8.50
C ASP A 84 -3.17 8.42 7.50
N GLY A 85 -3.17 9.35 6.54
CA GLY A 85 -4.15 9.33 5.46
C GLY A 85 -4.07 7.99 4.73
N ILE A 86 -5.19 7.27 4.68
CA ILE A 86 -5.27 5.97 3.99
C ILE A 86 -5.70 6.25 2.55
N PRO A 87 -4.85 5.99 1.54
CA PRO A 87 -5.26 6.07 0.15
C PRO A 87 -6.23 4.94 -0.18
N ALA A 88 -7.30 5.28 -0.89
CA ALA A 88 -8.35 4.34 -1.27
C ALA A 88 -8.87 4.65 -2.69
N PRO A 89 -9.33 3.63 -3.44
CA PRO A 89 -10.07 3.85 -4.68
C PRO A 89 -11.42 4.53 -4.39
N ALA A 90 -11.80 5.49 -5.23
CA ALA A 90 -13.11 6.12 -5.25
C ALA A 90 -13.49 6.52 -6.69
N ALA A 91 -14.76 6.81 -6.92
CA ALA A 91 -15.20 7.35 -8.21
C ALA A 91 -14.40 8.62 -8.55
N CYS A 92 -13.85 8.68 -9.75
CA CYS A 92 -13.07 9.82 -10.19
C CYS A 92 -13.93 11.10 -10.21
N ASP A 93 -13.53 12.12 -9.45
CA ASP A 93 -14.19 13.43 -9.38
C ASP A 93 -13.31 14.57 -9.94
N GLY A 94 -12.04 14.28 -10.23
CA GLY A 94 -11.08 15.25 -10.77
C GLY A 94 -10.52 16.23 -9.73
N GLY A 95 -10.97 16.14 -8.48
CA GLY A 95 -10.56 17.01 -7.39
C GLY A 95 -9.14 16.73 -6.88
N ALA A 96 -8.56 17.70 -6.18
CA ALA A 96 -7.18 17.64 -5.67
C ALA A 96 -6.88 16.44 -4.75
N ARG A 97 -7.91 15.80 -4.20
CA ARG A 97 -7.80 14.60 -3.34
C ARG A 97 -7.52 13.31 -4.11
N GLN A 98 -7.58 13.37 -5.44
CA GLN A 98 -7.30 12.25 -6.34
C GLN A 98 -6.11 12.55 -7.27
N GLN A 99 -5.45 13.70 -7.05
CA GLN A 99 -4.33 14.17 -7.87
C GLN A 99 -3.02 13.91 -7.14
N TRP A 100 -2.03 13.44 -7.90
CA TRP A 100 -0.73 13.04 -7.42
C TRP A 100 0.34 13.65 -8.30
N GLN A 101 1.30 14.33 -7.67
CA GLN A 101 2.50 14.77 -8.35
C GLN A 101 3.49 13.61 -8.39
N VAL A 102 3.90 13.23 -9.59
CA VAL A 102 5.01 12.31 -9.82
C VAL A 102 6.30 13.12 -9.68
N VAL A 103 7.10 12.79 -8.68
CA VAL A 103 8.31 13.56 -8.32
C VAL A 103 9.52 12.70 -8.56
N ASP A 104 10.46 13.14 -9.40
CA ASP A 104 11.79 12.52 -9.48
C ASP A 104 12.51 12.69 -8.14
N ILE A 105 12.91 11.58 -7.53
CA ILE A 105 13.64 11.55 -6.25
C ILE A 105 15.08 11.06 -6.42
N GLY A 106 15.54 10.89 -7.68
CA GLY A 106 16.85 10.41 -8.03
C GLY A 106 16.95 8.88 -8.09
N GLY A 107 18.08 8.37 -8.61
CA GLY A 107 18.32 6.93 -8.73
C GLY A 107 17.37 6.20 -9.68
N GLY A 108 16.66 6.93 -10.55
CA GLY A 108 15.64 6.38 -11.46
C GLY A 108 14.31 6.06 -10.78
N ALA A 109 14.12 6.50 -9.53
CA ALA A 109 12.89 6.32 -8.78
C ALA A 109 12.07 7.61 -8.73
N VAL A 110 10.76 7.44 -8.53
CA VAL A 110 9.81 8.52 -8.30
C VAL A 110 9.12 8.37 -6.95
N GLY A 111 8.78 9.50 -6.33
CA GLY A 111 7.82 9.59 -5.25
C GLY A 111 6.48 10.13 -5.75
N LEU A 112 5.40 9.84 -5.02
CA LEU A 112 4.05 10.31 -5.35
C LEU A 112 3.58 11.26 -4.26
N ARG A 113 3.59 12.57 -4.53
CA ARG A 113 3.11 13.60 -3.60
C ARG A 113 1.63 13.89 -3.83
N HIS A 114 0.80 13.61 -2.84
CA HIS A 114 -0.63 13.90 -2.87
C HIS A 114 -0.87 15.41 -2.91
N VAL A 115 -1.65 15.89 -3.89
CA VAL A 115 -1.81 17.34 -4.12
C VAL A 115 -2.55 18.02 -2.97
N ALA A 116 -3.59 17.41 -2.42
CA ALA A 116 -4.40 18.05 -1.37
C ALA A 116 -3.75 18.08 0.02
N SER A 117 -2.89 17.12 0.36
CA SER A 117 -2.23 17.05 1.70
C SER A 117 -0.74 17.33 1.68
N THR A 118 -0.10 17.39 0.51
CA THR A 118 1.36 17.50 0.32
C THR A 118 2.21 16.35 0.88
N PHE A 119 1.58 15.30 1.41
CA PHE A 119 2.25 14.08 1.87
C PHE A 119 2.49 13.09 0.73
N CYS A 120 3.44 12.20 0.92
CA CYS A 120 3.83 11.22 -0.07
C CYS A 120 3.21 9.84 0.21
N LEU A 121 2.90 9.12 -0.86
CA LEU A 121 2.50 7.72 -0.81
C LEU A 121 3.65 6.88 -0.23
N ASP A 122 3.33 6.06 0.75
CA ASP A 122 4.29 5.36 1.60
C ASP A 122 3.80 3.92 1.86
N ILE A 123 4.72 2.96 1.79
CA ILE A 123 4.41 1.56 2.11
C ILE A 123 4.33 1.40 3.62
N ALA A 124 3.15 1.05 4.12
CA ALA A 124 2.93 0.78 5.53
C ALA A 124 3.28 -0.68 5.87
N GLY A 125 4.57 -1.04 5.82
CA GLY A 125 4.99 -2.41 6.07
C GLY A 125 6.47 -2.68 5.87
N TYR A 126 6.79 -3.88 5.38
CA TYR A 126 8.15 -4.37 5.18
C TYR A 126 8.52 -4.52 3.70
N ARG A 127 7.80 -3.81 2.81
CA ARG A 127 7.94 -3.93 1.35
C ARG A 127 7.68 -5.36 0.90
N ALA A 128 6.55 -5.91 1.33
CA ALA A 128 6.05 -7.24 1.02
C ALA A 128 4.68 -7.20 0.34
N ALA A 129 4.32 -8.29 -0.35
CA ALA A 129 2.99 -8.41 -0.94
C ALA A 129 1.92 -8.42 0.17
N GLY A 130 0.86 -7.64 -0.03
CA GLY A 130 -0.21 -7.42 0.92
C GLY A 130 0.00 -6.20 1.82
N ASP A 131 1.20 -5.60 1.85
CA ASP A 131 1.44 -4.41 2.65
C ASP A 131 0.48 -3.28 2.24
N PRO A 132 -0.20 -2.64 3.21
CA PRO A 132 -1.05 -1.51 2.93
C PRO A 132 -0.24 -0.27 2.54
N MET A 133 -0.93 0.72 1.98
CA MET A 133 -0.37 2.04 1.72
C MET A 133 -0.86 3.06 2.74
N GLN A 134 -0.06 4.09 2.98
CA GLN A 134 -0.39 5.24 3.83
C GLN A 134 0.18 6.54 3.24
N LEU A 135 -0.14 7.68 3.85
CA LEU A 135 0.44 8.98 3.54
C LEU A 135 1.39 9.42 4.64
N ARG A 136 2.64 9.77 4.29
CA ARG A 136 3.66 10.25 5.24
C ARG A 136 4.32 11.54 4.75
N PRO A 137 4.97 12.31 5.64
CA PRO A 137 5.83 13.40 5.19
C PRO A 137 6.82 12.88 4.14
N CYS A 138 6.97 13.64 3.05
CA CYS A 138 7.79 13.20 1.93
C CYS A 138 9.25 13.02 2.35
N ALA A 139 9.78 11.83 2.15
CA ALA A 139 11.14 11.46 2.55
C ALA A 139 12.20 12.33 1.87
N TYR A 140 12.02 12.62 0.57
CA TYR A 140 12.97 13.45 -0.19
C TYR A 140 13.07 14.90 0.33
N LEU A 141 12.03 15.42 0.99
CA LEU A 141 12.07 16.74 1.64
C LEU A 141 12.77 16.72 3.00
N GLN A 142 12.86 15.55 3.65
CA GLN A 142 13.48 15.38 4.96
C GLN A 142 14.98 15.01 4.85
N GLY A 143 15.44 14.62 3.66
CA GLY A 143 16.83 14.24 3.41
C GLY A 143 17.28 13.10 4.32
N ALA A 144 18.50 13.21 4.88
CA ALA A 144 19.09 12.17 5.73
C ALA A 144 18.31 11.89 7.04
N ALA A 145 17.38 12.76 7.43
CA ALA A 145 16.55 12.56 8.61
C ALA A 145 15.27 11.77 8.32
N ALA A 146 14.97 11.47 7.04
CA ALA A 146 13.78 10.71 6.67
C ALA A 146 13.83 9.29 7.28
N PRO A 147 12.80 8.88 8.04
CA PRO A 147 12.67 7.49 8.42
C PRO A 147 12.21 6.67 7.20
N TYR A 148 12.97 5.64 6.85
CA TYR A 148 12.64 4.68 5.77
C TYR A 148 12.32 5.33 4.41
N PRO A 149 13.24 6.15 3.85
CA PRO A 149 13.00 6.82 2.58
C PRO A 149 12.66 5.88 1.41
N GLU A 150 13.10 4.62 1.50
CA GLU A 150 12.83 3.60 0.51
C GLU A 150 11.37 3.14 0.42
N ASP A 151 10.54 3.41 1.44
CA ASP A 151 9.11 3.09 1.44
C ASP A 151 8.29 4.03 0.54
N GLN A 152 8.91 5.11 0.05
CA GLN A 152 8.30 6.11 -0.83
C GLN A 152 8.93 6.13 -2.24
N ALA A 153 9.78 5.14 -2.54
CA ALA A 153 10.56 5.10 -3.77
C ALA A 153 10.06 4.02 -4.74
N PHE A 154 9.54 4.46 -5.88
CA PHE A 154 8.93 3.59 -6.88
C PHE A 154 9.62 3.72 -8.23
N LEU A 155 9.85 2.59 -8.90
CA LEU A 155 10.21 2.56 -10.31
C LEU A 155 8.94 2.70 -11.13
N LEU A 156 8.84 3.77 -11.92
CA LEU A 156 7.77 3.96 -12.88
C LEU A 156 8.07 3.14 -14.13
N LYS A 157 7.19 2.18 -14.45
CA LYS A 157 7.32 1.33 -15.64
C LYS A 157 6.12 1.53 -16.55
N ALA A 158 6.32 2.24 -17.65
CA ALA A 158 5.34 2.36 -18.72
C ALA A 158 5.19 1.01 -19.47
N HIS A 159 4.00 0.77 -20.00
CA HIS A 159 3.65 -0.42 -20.75
C HIS A 159 3.07 -0.03 -22.12
N GLN A 160 3.06 -0.98 -23.05
CA GLN A 160 2.63 -0.74 -24.44
C GLN A 160 1.13 -0.45 -24.58
N ASP A 161 0.33 -0.75 -23.56
CA ASP A 161 -1.12 -0.61 -23.53
C ASP A 161 -1.57 0.74 -22.94
N SER A 162 -0.71 1.77 -22.94
CA SER A 162 -0.97 3.08 -22.33
C SER A 162 -1.31 2.97 -20.83
N THR A 163 -0.65 2.03 -20.15
CA THR A 163 -0.67 1.93 -18.69
C THR A 163 0.73 2.05 -18.12
N PHE A 164 0.84 2.29 -16.82
CA PHE A 164 2.10 2.20 -16.08
C PHE A 164 1.91 1.47 -14.76
N SER A 165 3.02 0.99 -14.19
CA SER A 165 3.07 0.43 -12.84
C SER A 165 4.06 1.21 -11.97
N LEU A 166 3.75 1.32 -10.68
CA LEU A 166 4.63 1.86 -9.65
C LEU A 166 5.24 0.69 -8.87
N VAL A 167 6.40 0.22 -9.31
CA VAL A 167 7.08 -0.94 -8.75
C VAL A 167 7.93 -0.50 -7.56
N CYS A 168 7.91 -1.22 -6.44
CA CYS A 168 8.81 -0.88 -5.32
C CYS A 168 10.28 -1.00 -5.78
N GLN A 169 11.08 0.04 -5.55
CA GLN A 169 12.47 0.09 -6.00
C GLN A 169 13.30 -1.04 -5.39
N ASP A 170 13.22 -1.21 -4.07
CA ASP A 170 14.02 -2.19 -3.31
C ASP A 170 13.47 -3.62 -3.43
N ASN A 171 12.21 -3.77 -3.82
CA ASN A 171 11.58 -5.06 -4.05
C ASN A 171 10.76 -5.06 -5.35
N PRO A 172 11.39 -5.34 -6.51
CA PRO A 172 10.70 -5.29 -7.80
C PRO A 172 9.69 -6.42 -8.02
N ALA A 173 9.58 -7.37 -7.09
CA ALA A 173 8.56 -8.41 -7.10
C ALA A 173 7.16 -7.89 -6.70
N ILE A 174 7.06 -6.63 -6.22
CA ILE A 174 5.81 -6.01 -5.82
C ILE A 174 5.63 -4.61 -6.43
N ALA A 175 4.37 -4.24 -6.66
CA ALA A 175 3.98 -2.92 -7.16
C ALA A 175 2.73 -2.42 -6.43
N VAL A 176 2.55 -1.10 -6.40
CA VAL A 176 1.30 -0.49 -5.94
C VAL A 176 0.16 -0.98 -6.82
N GLY A 177 -0.93 -1.40 -6.20
CA GLY A 177 -2.12 -1.83 -6.90
C GLY A 177 -3.39 -1.65 -6.07
N VAL A 178 -4.52 -1.88 -6.71
CA VAL A 178 -5.85 -1.80 -6.10
C VAL A 178 -6.43 -3.21 -6.02
N THR A 179 -6.85 -3.62 -4.83
CA THR A 179 -7.54 -4.90 -4.61
C THR A 179 -8.49 -4.79 -3.44
N ASN A 180 -9.66 -5.42 -3.54
CA ASN A 180 -10.66 -5.47 -2.46
C ASN A 180 -11.00 -4.09 -1.86
N GLY A 181 -11.07 -3.05 -2.69
CA GLY A 181 -11.39 -1.68 -2.24
C GLY A 181 -10.26 -0.96 -1.50
N GLU A 182 -9.04 -1.49 -1.53
CA GLU A 182 -7.87 -0.91 -0.86
C GLU A 182 -6.69 -0.75 -1.82
N VAL A 183 -5.78 0.18 -1.48
CA VAL A 183 -4.49 0.31 -2.16
C VAL A 183 -3.45 -0.48 -1.36
N ARG A 184 -2.77 -1.41 -2.03
CA ARG A 184 -1.80 -2.32 -1.42
C ARG A 184 -0.62 -2.59 -2.35
N MET A 185 0.46 -3.13 -1.79
CA MET A 185 1.53 -3.75 -2.56
C MET A 185 1.08 -5.13 -3.05
N LEU A 186 1.09 -5.37 -4.36
CA LEU A 186 0.68 -6.63 -4.98
C LEU A 186 1.82 -7.26 -5.80
N PRO A 187 1.85 -8.60 -5.97
CA PRO A 187 2.91 -9.26 -6.71
C PRO A 187 2.90 -8.88 -8.20
N THR A 188 4.04 -8.46 -8.74
CA THR A 188 4.17 -8.03 -10.15
C THR A 188 3.95 -9.17 -11.14
N GLY A 189 4.27 -10.41 -10.76
CA GLY A 189 4.14 -11.58 -11.62
C GLY A 189 2.71 -12.11 -11.78
N THR A 190 1.79 -11.76 -10.87
CA THR A 190 0.44 -12.38 -10.84
C THR A 190 -0.72 -11.39 -10.77
N ALA A 191 -0.48 -10.13 -10.40
CA ALA A 191 -1.57 -9.17 -10.17
C ALA A 191 -2.19 -8.59 -11.47
N GLY A 192 -1.54 -8.75 -12.63
CA GLY A 192 -2.12 -8.36 -13.93
C GLY A 192 -2.49 -6.87 -14.00
N SER A 193 -3.76 -6.56 -14.31
CA SER A 193 -4.27 -5.19 -14.39
C SER A 193 -4.45 -4.50 -13.03
N ALA A 194 -4.45 -5.24 -11.92
CA ALA A 194 -4.63 -4.68 -10.58
C ALA A 194 -3.46 -3.76 -10.15
N ILE A 195 -2.29 -3.89 -10.79
CA ILE A 195 -1.10 -3.04 -10.55
C ILE A 195 -0.86 -2.03 -11.69
N ARG A 196 -1.88 -1.77 -12.51
CA ARG A 196 -1.76 -0.87 -13.67
C ARG A 196 -2.63 0.36 -13.46
N PHE A 197 -2.06 1.51 -13.78
CA PHE A 197 -2.74 2.80 -13.82
C PHE A 197 -2.70 3.35 -15.24
N VAL A 198 -3.71 4.11 -15.65
CA VAL A 198 -3.74 4.74 -16.98
C VAL A 198 -2.58 5.73 -17.10
N LEU A 199 -1.80 5.61 -18.17
CA LEU A 199 -0.78 6.58 -18.56
C LEU A 199 -1.46 7.69 -19.36
N ASP A 200 -1.49 8.91 -18.83
CA ASP A 200 -1.98 10.08 -19.57
C ASP A 200 -0.86 10.73 -20.39
N ASP A 201 -1.27 11.60 -21.32
CA ASP A 201 -0.36 12.27 -22.25
C ASP A 201 0.68 13.12 -21.51
N ALA A 202 0.32 13.74 -20.37
CA ALA A 202 1.22 14.60 -19.62
C ALA A 202 2.37 13.79 -19.01
N LEU A 203 2.06 12.62 -18.42
CA LEU A 203 3.08 11.72 -17.92
C LEU A 203 3.86 11.04 -19.05
N ALA A 204 3.21 10.67 -20.15
CA ALA A 204 3.91 10.11 -21.32
C ALA A 204 4.94 11.10 -21.89
N GLU A 205 4.56 12.37 -22.06
CA GLU A 205 5.46 13.43 -22.51
C GLU A 205 6.63 13.63 -21.54
N ALA A 206 6.34 13.66 -20.23
CA ALA A 206 7.38 13.81 -19.20
C ALA A 206 8.38 12.64 -19.17
N LEU A 207 7.98 11.45 -19.63
CA LEU A 207 8.81 10.26 -19.74
C LEU A 207 9.54 10.16 -21.10
N GLY A 208 9.27 11.07 -22.03
CA GLY A 208 9.84 11.06 -23.38
C GLY A 208 9.34 9.89 -24.24
N SER A 209 8.12 9.42 -23.98
CA SER A 209 7.46 8.31 -24.70
C SER A 209 6.40 8.76 -25.70
#